data_AF-A0A6A3GYE6-F1
#
_entry.id   AF-A0A6A3GYE6-F1
#
_cell.length_a   1.000
_cell.length_b   1.000
_cell.length_c   1.000
_cell.angle_alpha   90.00
_cell.angle_beta   90.00
_cell.angle_gamma   90.00
#
_symmetry.space_group_name_H-M   'P 1'
#
loop_
_entity.id
_entity.type
_entity.pdbx_description
1 polymer ?
#
loop_
_entity_poly.entity_id
_entity_poly.type
_entity_poly.pdbx_seq_one_letter_code
_entity_poly.pdbx_strand_id
1 'polypeptide(L)'
;VPLDEDVAVLEVNGELDHTKLRRWLDELGDADTPLDDEDDVQIGVEDDESRQLMIRLLRVFRGLMVNTSACPPATKVQVEHHVDTGDAAPVMLKRHRQAQTEDAVIESNVKTMLASGVIEEGNGAWGFL
;
A
#
# COMPACT_ATOMS: atom_id res chain seq x y z
N VAL A 1 -0.26 -12.21 -13.53
CA VAL A 1 0.92 -12.40 -14.41
C VAL A 1 1.91 -13.25 -13.63
N PRO A 2 2.37 -14.39 -14.15
CA PRO A 2 3.42 -15.15 -13.49
C PRO A 2 4.70 -14.33 -13.54
N LEU A 3 5.22 -13.94 -12.37
CA LEU A 3 6.43 -13.12 -12.27
C LEU A 3 7.66 -13.81 -12.86
N ASP A 4 7.65 -15.15 -12.89
CA ASP A 4 8.76 -15.96 -13.39
C ASP A 4 9.04 -15.74 -14.89
N GLU A 5 8.00 -15.50 -15.69
CA GLU A 5 8.15 -15.22 -17.12
C GLU A 5 8.79 -13.85 -17.37
N ASP A 6 8.36 -12.84 -16.60
CA ASP A 6 8.90 -11.48 -16.70
C ASP A 6 10.37 -11.43 -16.24
N VAL A 7 10.72 -12.15 -15.17
CA VAL A 7 12.09 -12.25 -14.67
C VAL A 7 13.01 -12.94 -15.68
N ALA A 8 12.56 -14.02 -16.32
CA ALA A 8 13.33 -14.69 -17.36
C ALA A 8 13.62 -13.76 -18.55
N VAL A 9 12.65 -12.92 -18.95
CA VAL A 9 12.86 -11.92 -20.01
C VAL A 9 13.91 -10.88 -19.61
N LEU A 10 13.88 -10.40 -18.37
CA LEU A 10 14.89 -9.45 -17.86
C LEU A 10 16.29 -10.06 -17.88
N GLU A 11 16.42 -11.32 -17.49
CA GLU A 11 17.69 -12.04 -17.51
C GLU A 11 18.24 -12.19 -18.93
N VAL A 12 17.41 -12.63 -19.88
CA VAL A 12 17.79 -12.80 -21.30
C VAL A 12 18.23 -11.48 -21.93
N ASN A 13 17.63 -10.36 -21.52
CA ASN A 13 17.97 -9.02 -22.00
C ASN A 13 19.19 -8.41 -21.29
N GLY A 14 19.80 -9.10 -20.32
CA GLY A 14 20.90 -8.57 -19.51
C GLY A 14 20.48 -7.39 -18.62
N GLU A 15 19.18 -7.24 -18.35
CA GLU A 15 18.65 -6.20 -17.45
C GLU A 15 19.02 -6.46 -15.99
N LEU A 16 19.28 -7.74 -15.64
CA LEU A 16 19.71 -8.17 -14.31
C LEU A 16 21.23 -8.04 -14.08
N ASP A 17 21.98 -7.48 -15.02
CA ASP A 17 23.40 -7.21 -14.82
C ASP A 17 23.62 -6.20 -13.67
N HIS A 18 24.52 -6.53 -12.75
CA HIS A 18 24.76 -5.73 -11.53
C HIS A 18 25.20 -4.29 -11.83
N THR A 19 25.96 -4.05 -12.91
CA THR A 19 26.38 -2.68 -13.27
C THR A 19 25.20 -1.87 -13.78
N LYS A 20 24.30 -2.51 -14.53
CA LYS A 20 23.08 -1.89 -15.02
C LYS A 20 22.09 -1.61 -13.90
N LEU A 21 21.90 -2.55 -12.98
CA LEU A 21 21.08 -2.39 -11.79
C LEU A 21 21.59 -1.28 -10.88
N ARG A 22 22.91 -1.18 -10.65
CA ARG A 22 23.49 -0.06 -9.88
C ARG A 22 23.14 1.28 -10.50
N ARG A 23 23.37 1.45 -11.80
CA ARG A 23 23.07 2.69 -12.50
C ARG A 23 21.57 3.02 -12.44
N TRP A 24 20.71 2.03 -12.63
CA TRP A 24 19.27 2.23 -12.54
C TRP A 24 18.81 2.66 -11.14
N LEU A 25 19.38 2.06 -10.08
CA LEU A 25 19.11 2.47 -8.70
C LEU A 25 19.56 3.91 -8.42
N ASP A 26 20.71 4.33 -8.96
CA ASP A 26 21.22 5.69 -8.80
C ASP A 26 20.30 6.74 -9.47
N GLU A 27 19.56 6.35 -10.51
CA GLU A 27 18.57 7.20 -11.20
C GLU A 27 17.22 7.28 -10.45
N LEU A 28 16.92 6.29 -9.60
CA LEU A 28 15.60 6.12 -8.99
C LEU A 28 15.39 7.00 -7.75
N GLY A 29 16.46 7.37 -7.04
CA GLY A 29 16.38 8.29 -5.91
C GLY A 29 17.53 8.11 -4.90
N ASP A 30 17.24 8.43 -3.64
CA ASP A 30 18.21 8.33 -2.56
C ASP A 30 18.39 6.87 -2.10
N ALA A 31 19.47 6.25 -2.58
CA ALA A 31 19.92 4.92 -2.19
C ALA A 31 21.00 4.93 -1.09
N ASP A 32 21.42 6.12 -0.63
CA ASP A 32 22.57 6.27 0.28
C ASP A 32 22.13 6.40 1.73
N THR A 33 21.04 7.13 1.99
CA THR A 33 20.50 7.23 3.36
C THR A 33 20.05 5.84 3.84
N PRO A 34 20.51 5.34 5.00
CA PRO A 34 20.07 4.05 5.53
C PRO A 34 18.58 4.02 5.90
N LEU A 35 18.02 2.81 6.04
CA LEU A 35 16.70 2.62 6.68
C LEU A 35 16.83 2.72 8.21
N ASP A 36 15.75 3.06 8.91
CA ASP A 36 15.75 3.17 10.38
C ASP A 36 16.06 1.82 11.06
N ASP A 37 15.52 0.72 10.53
CA ASP A 37 15.69 -0.66 11.04
C ASP A 37 16.46 -1.54 10.02
N GLU A 38 17.48 -0.99 9.35
CA GLU A 38 18.19 -1.68 8.25
C GLU A 38 18.85 -3.01 8.68
N ASP A 39 19.34 -3.07 9.93
CA ASP A 39 20.02 -4.24 10.49
C ASP A 39 19.09 -5.45 10.64
N ASP A 40 17.77 -5.23 10.75
CA ASP A 40 16.75 -6.27 10.89
C ASP A 40 16.25 -6.79 9.52
N VAL A 41 16.75 -6.23 8.41
CA VAL A 41 16.29 -6.59 7.06
C VAL A 41 16.81 -7.97 6.64
N GLN A 42 15.89 -8.93 6.59
CA GLN A 42 16.12 -10.29 6.11
C GLN A 42 15.93 -10.36 4.59
N ILE A 43 17.03 -10.60 3.87
CA ILE A 43 17.03 -10.78 2.41
C ILE A 43 17.41 -12.23 2.16
N GLY A 44 16.54 -12.98 1.49
CA GLY A 44 16.73 -14.40 1.18
C GLY A 44 17.81 -14.68 0.13
N VAL A 45 18.78 -13.79 -0.03
CA VAL A 45 19.87 -13.88 -1.00
C VAL A 45 21.18 -14.05 -0.24
N GLU A 46 21.94 -15.09 -0.60
CA GLU A 46 23.23 -15.42 0.03
C GLU A 46 24.40 -14.61 -0.55
N ASP A 47 24.26 -14.09 -1.78
CA ASP A 47 25.27 -13.26 -2.44
C ASP A 47 25.30 -11.84 -1.87
N ASP A 48 26.46 -11.41 -1.38
CA ASP A 48 26.65 -10.10 -0.74
C ASP A 48 26.37 -8.93 -1.71
N GLU A 49 26.74 -9.07 -2.99
CA GLU A 49 26.54 -8.01 -3.98
C GLU A 49 25.06 -7.79 -4.27
N SER A 50 24.32 -8.88 -4.49
CA SER A 50 22.87 -8.89 -4.68
C SER A 50 22.12 -8.41 -3.44
N ARG A 51 22.58 -8.81 -2.24
CA ARG A 51 22.02 -8.32 -0.97
C ARG A 51 22.18 -6.79 -0.88
N GLN A 52 23.33 -6.24 -1.24
CA GLN A 52 23.54 -4.79 -1.25
C GLN A 52 22.62 -4.07 -2.24
N LEU A 53 22.43 -4.62 -3.44
CA LEU A 53 21.50 -4.04 -4.43
C LEU A 53 20.07 -4.01 -3.91
N MET A 54 19.64 -5.07 -3.22
CA MET A 54 18.31 -5.14 -2.61
C MET A 54 18.14 -4.10 -1.49
N ILE A 55 19.14 -3.92 -0.62
CA ILE A 55 19.10 -2.87 0.42
C ILE A 55 18.99 -1.49 -0.22
N ARG A 56 19.78 -1.21 -1.27
CA ARG A 56 19.71 0.06 -2.00
C ARG A 56 18.33 0.30 -2.62
N LEU A 57 17.70 -0.73 -3.17
CA LEU A 57 16.32 -0.65 -3.67
C LEU A 57 15.33 -0.28 -2.55
N LEU A 58 15.42 -0.95 -1.41
CA LEU A 58 14.57 -0.68 -0.25
C LEU A 58 14.76 0.75 0.28
N ARG A 59 16.00 1.26 0.31
CA ARG A 59 16.31 2.65 0.66
C ARG A 59 15.61 3.64 -0.27
N VAL A 60 15.66 3.42 -1.59
CA VAL A 60 14.96 4.29 -2.54
C VAL A 60 13.44 4.31 -2.29
N PHE A 61 12.86 3.15 -1.97
CA PHE A 61 11.44 2.99 -1.68
C PHE A 61 11.06 3.16 -0.20
N ARG A 62 11.92 3.75 0.64
CA ARG A 62 11.69 3.90 2.10
C ARG A 62 10.31 4.48 2.44
N GLY A 63 9.82 5.44 1.64
CA GLY A 63 8.53 6.09 1.86
C GLY A 63 7.33 5.14 1.74
N LEU A 64 7.46 4.02 1.03
CA LEU A 64 6.42 3.00 0.93
C LEU A 64 6.38 2.07 2.15
N MET A 65 7.47 2.00 2.92
CA MET A 65 7.59 1.12 4.09
C MET A 65 7.28 1.84 5.40
N VAL A 66 7.11 3.17 5.37
CA VAL A 66 6.67 3.92 6.55
C VAL A 66 5.25 3.47 6.90
N ASN A 67 5.08 2.92 8.09
CA ASN A 67 3.76 2.71 8.69
C ASN A 67 3.13 4.07 8.98
N THR A 68 2.54 4.69 7.96
CA THR A 68 1.63 5.81 8.21
C THR A 68 0.42 5.20 8.90
N SER A 69 0.23 5.48 10.18
CA SER A 69 -0.97 5.08 10.94
C SER A 69 -2.26 5.67 10.35
N ALA A 70 -2.13 6.66 9.47
CA ALA A 70 -3.19 7.16 8.62
C ALA A 70 -3.53 6.16 7.52
N CYS A 71 -4.81 6.07 7.17
CA CYS A 71 -5.22 5.32 5.99
C CYS A 71 -4.41 5.84 4.77
N PRO A 72 -3.79 4.94 3.97
CA PRO A 72 -3.05 5.37 2.80
C PRO A 72 -3.95 6.26 1.95
N PRO A 73 -3.41 7.37 1.41
CA PRO A 73 -4.20 8.25 0.57
C PRO A 73 -4.84 7.44 -0.56
N ALA A 74 -6.08 7.77 -0.90
CA ALA A 74 -6.79 7.12 -1.99
C ALA A 74 -5.85 6.92 -3.18
N THR A 75 -5.67 5.66 -3.57
CA THR A 75 -4.78 5.30 -4.66
C THR A 75 -5.20 6.10 -5.89
N LYS A 76 -4.30 6.92 -6.44
CA LYS A 76 -4.55 7.72 -7.65
C LYS A 76 -4.57 6.86 -8.93
N VAL A 77 -5.00 5.61 -8.81
CA VAL A 77 -5.11 4.70 -9.94
C VAL A 77 -6.45 4.99 -10.61
N GLN A 78 -6.48 5.06 -11.95
CA GLN A 78 -7.70 5.28 -12.74
C GLN A 78 -8.58 4.02 -12.83
N VAL A 79 -8.65 3.26 -11.74
CA VAL A 79 -9.44 2.03 -11.65
C VAL A 79 -10.46 2.25 -10.55
N GLU A 80 -11.73 2.22 -10.91
CA GLU A 80 -12.85 2.35 -9.98
C GLU A 80 -13.44 0.97 -9.69
N HIS A 81 -13.82 0.75 -8.44
CA HIS A 81 -14.52 -0.48 -8.06
C HIS A 81 -16.02 -0.32 -8.27
N HIS A 82 -16.60 -1.14 -9.15
CA HIS A 82 -18.04 -1.20 -9.35
C HIS A 82 -18.65 -2.38 -8.58
N VAL A 83 -19.62 -2.07 -7.71
CA VAL A 83 -20.40 -3.09 -7.00
C VAL A 83 -21.72 -3.30 -7.75
N ASP A 84 -21.84 -4.45 -8.41
CA ASP A 84 -23.07 -4.84 -9.10
C ASP A 84 -24.06 -5.46 -8.11
N THR A 85 -25.16 -4.76 -7.83
CA THR A 85 -26.23 -5.23 -6.96
C THR A 85 -27.36 -5.95 -7.71
N GLY A 86 -27.29 -6.04 -9.05
CA GLY A 86 -28.38 -6.54 -9.89
C GLY A 86 -29.72 -5.85 -9.58
N ASP A 87 -30.79 -6.64 -9.44
CA ASP A 87 -32.14 -6.15 -9.14
C ASP A 87 -32.43 -5.98 -7.63
N ALA A 88 -31.42 -6.08 -6.76
CA ALA A 88 -31.62 -5.97 -5.33
C ALA A 88 -32.06 -4.55 -4.92
N ALA A 89 -33.20 -4.45 -4.23
CA ALA A 89 -33.69 -3.18 -3.72
C ALA A 89 -32.86 -2.68 -2.52
N PRO A 90 -32.70 -1.36 -2.36
CA PRO A 90 -32.03 -0.78 -1.19
C PRO A 90 -32.66 -1.18 0.14
N VAL A 91 -31.82 -1.41 1.14
CA VAL A 91 -32.26 -1.76 2.51
C VAL A 91 -31.89 -0.67 3.51
N MET A 92 -32.87 -0.29 4.33
CA MET A 92 -32.71 0.61 5.47
C MET A 92 -32.88 -0.19 6.76
N LEU A 93 -31.87 -0.18 7.63
CA LEU A 93 -31.86 -0.95 8.87
C LEU A 93 -31.73 -0.03 10.08
N LYS A 94 -32.23 -0.45 11.25
CA LYS A 94 -31.97 0.31 12.48
C LYS A 94 -30.52 0.13 12.89
N ARG A 95 -29.84 1.22 13.27
CA ARG A 95 -28.49 1.14 13.84
C ARG A 95 -28.52 0.33 15.13
N HIS A 96 -27.56 -0.59 15.29
CA HIS A 96 -27.39 -1.33 16.53
C HIS A 96 -26.97 -0.38 17.67
N ARG A 97 -27.49 -0.60 18.88
CA ARG A 97 -27.10 0.20 20.06
C ARG A 97 -25.78 -0.32 20.60
N GLN A 98 -24.77 0.54 20.65
CA GLN A 98 -23.43 0.21 21.15
C GLN A 98 -23.25 0.74 22.57
N ALA A 99 -22.26 0.21 23.28
CA ALA A 99 -21.90 0.75 24.59
C ALA A 99 -21.24 2.13 24.42
N GLN A 100 -21.44 3.04 25.38
CA GLN A 100 -20.89 4.41 25.31
C GLN A 100 -19.36 4.44 25.12
N THR A 101 -18.65 3.46 25.69
CA THR A 101 -17.20 3.31 25.51
C THR A 101 -16.82 2.92 24.10
N GLU A 102 -17.65 2.16 23.40
CA GLU A 102 -17.44 1.76 22.01
C GLU A 102 -17.78 2.91 21.05
N ASP A 103 -18.85 3.67 21.35
CA ASP A 103 -19.23 4.85 20.58
C ASP A 103 -18.09 5.88 20.49
N ALA A 104 -17.37 6.10 21.60
CA ALA A 104 -16.22 7.01 21.61
C ALA A 104 -15.08 6.56 20.68
N VAL A 105 -14.82 5.25 20.60
CA VAL A 105 -13.80 4.67 19.71
C VAL A 105 -14.24 4.81 18.25
N ILE A 106 -15.52 4.54 17.98
CA ILE A 106 -16.09 4.64 16.63
C ILE A 106 -16.04 6.09 16.14
N GLU A 107 -16.44 7.05 16.97
CA GLU A 107 -16.40 8.48 16.63
C GLU A 107 -14.98 8.94 16.31
N SER A 108 -14.00 8.51 17.11
CA SER A 108 -12.58 8.80 16.86
C SER A 108 -12.13 8.27 15.50
N ASN A 109 -12.52 7.03 15.15
CA ASN A 109 -12.15 6.42 13.86
C ASN A 109 -12.85 7.09 12.68
N VAL A 110 -14.15 7.38 12.80
CA VAL A 110 -14.93 8.09 11.78
C VAL A 110 -14.31 9.45 11.49
N LYS A 111 -13.95 10.20 12.53
CA LYS A 111 -13.27 11.50 12.38
C LYS A 111 -11.94 11.39 11.62
N THR A 112 -11.12 10.39 11.96
CA THR A 112 -9.86 10.15 11.25
C THR A 112 -10.09 9.78 9.79
N MET A 113 -11.06 8.90 9.50
CA MET A 113 -11.38 8.46 8.13
C MET A 113 -11.96 9.59 7.26
N LEU A 114 -12.79 10.46 7.85
CA LEU A 114 -13.28 11.67 7.19
C LEU A 114 -12.12 12.63 6.87
N ALA A 115 -11.21 12.84 7.83
CA ALA A 115 -10.06 13.72 7.64
C ALA A 115 -9.09 13.20 6.56
N SER A 116 -8.98 11.88 6.39
CA SER A 116 -8.17 11.26 5.34
C SER A 116 -8.92 11.09 4.00
N GLY A 117 -10.20 11.44 3.93
CA GLY A 117 -11.02 11.32 2.71
C GLY A 117 -11.37 9.88 2.31
N VAL A 118 -11.32 8.93 3.25
CA VAL A 118 -11.63 7.50 3.01
C VAL A 118 -13.13 7.26 2.99
N ILE A 119 -13.87 8.05 3.77
CA ILE A 119 -15.33 8.05 3.84
C ILE A 119 -15.85 9.47 3.64
N GLU A 120 -17.11 9.57 3.22
CA GLU A 120 -17.85 10.82 3.08
C GLU A 120 -19.27 10.68 3.61
N GLU A 121 -19.97 11.81 3.76
CA GLU A 121 -21.38 11.80 4.16
C GLU A 121 -22.25 11.26 3.02
N GLY A 122 -22.97 10.17 3.29
CA GLY A 122 -23.85 9.52 2.31
C GLY A 122 -25.32 9.89 2.52
N ASN A 123 -25.99 10.28 1.42
CA ASN A 123 -27.43 10.54 1.37
C ASN A 123 -28.20 9.49 0.54
N GLY A 124 -27.71 8.26 0.50
CA GLY A 124 -28.25 7.17 -0.31
C GLY A 124 -29.48 6.49 0.30
N ALA A 125 -30.16 5.66 -0.51
CA ALA A 125 -31.29 4.83 -0.08
C ALA A 125 -30.87 3.56 0.70
N TRP A 126 -29.57 3.39 0.93
CA TRP A 126 -28.97 2.34 1.75
C TRP A 126 -28.41 2.98 3.03
N GLY A 127 -28.79 2.47 4.19
CA GLY A 127 -28.29 3.05 5.45
C GLY A 127 -29.18 2.82 6.66
N PHE A 128 -29.17 3.79 7.56
CA PHE A 128 -29.88 3.71 8.83
C PHE A 128 -31.24 4.41 8.79
N LEU A 129 -32.27 3.74 9.32
CA LEU A 129 -33.62 4.30 9.53
C LEU A 129 -33.63 5.43 10.58
#